data_AF-A0A8J4WIX5-F1
#
_entry.id   AF-A0A8J4WIX5-F1
#
_cell.length_a   1.000
_cell.length_b   1.000
_cell.length_c   1.000
_cell.angle_alpha   90.00
_cell.angle_beta   90.00
_cell.angle_gamma   90.00
#
_symmetry.space_group_name_H-M   'P 1'
#
loop_
_entity.id
_entity.type
_entity.pdbx_description
1 polymer ?
#
loop_
_entity_poly.entity_id
_entity_poly.type
_entity_poly.pdbx_seq_one_letter_code
_entity_poly.pdbx_strand_id
1 'polypeptide(L)'
;FLDWVEAYQNQVEPNEKFAGIHLDIEPHVHPEWKTNQASVITQWQGNVQYIVDRAARMKMPVGADLPFWLDGYKIPGSTMNVSSWMIRKFDSITIMAYRDTAAAIYNVAKDELEEASLLGKTVSIAVETKQSKEGDFITFYEEGSAYMEAQLKLVEKMASVHSSFNGFSVHEYSSWETLKK
;
A
#
# COMPACT_ATOMS: atom_id res chain seq x y z
N PHE A 1 20.54 -3.25 4.56
CA PHE A 1 19.50 -2.21 4.70
C PHE A 1 19.19 -1.93 6.17
N LEU A 2 18.57 -2.86 6.91
CA LEU A 2 18.12 -2.58 8.30
C LEU A 2 19.25 -2.27 9.29
N ASP A 3 20.44 -2.85 9.12
CA ASP A 3 21.60 -2.48 9.96
C ASP A 3 22.00 -1.01 9.78
N TRP A 4 21.85 -0.47 8.57
CA TRP A 4 22.09 0.95 8.30
C TRP A 4 21.01 1.83 8.92
N VAL A 5 19.73 1.43 8.82
CA VAL A 5 18.62 2.15 9.47
C VAL A 5 18.85 2.21 10.98
N GLU A 6 19.19 1.08 11.59
CA GLU A 6 19.47 1.00 13.02
C GLU A 6 20.66 1.88 13.42
N ALA A 7 21.76 1.84 12.64
CA ALA A 7 22.91 2.70 12.88
C ALA A 7 22.54 4.19 12.78
N TYR A 8 21.78 4.58 11.75
CA TYR A 8 21.34 5.96 11.54
C TYR A 8 20.48 6.45 12.70
N GLN A 9 19.44 5.69 13.09
CA GLN A 9 18.55 6.03 14.21
C GLN A 9 19.29 6.20 15.55
N ASN A 10 20.47 5.58 15.71
CA ASN A 10 21.29 5.67 16.91
C ASN A 10 22.31 6.82 16.88
N GLN A 11 22.56 7.44 15.73
CA GLN A 11 23.60 8.46 15.55
C GLN A 11 23.06 9.88 15.38
N VAL A 12 21.80 10.02 14.96
CA VAL A 12 21.21 11.32 14.61
C VAL A 12 20.36 11.91 15.73
N GLU A 13 20.11 13.22 15.64
CA GLU A 13 19.28 13.95 16.59
C GLU A 13 17.81 13.52 16.49
N PRO A 14 17.00 13.70 17.56
CA PRO A 14 15.61 13.21 17.58
C PRO A 14 14.73 13.68 16.40
N ASN A 15 14.96 14.88 15.86
CA ASN A 15 14.22 15.46 14.73
C ASN A 15 14.69 14.96 13.36
N GLU A 16 15.83 14.27 13.30
CA GLU A 16 16.38 13.68 12.07
C GLU A 16 15.98 12.20 11.92
N LYS A 17 15.51 11.57 13.00
CA LYS A 17 15.11 10.17 13.01
C LYS A 17 13.92 9.92 12.07
N PHE A 18 13.97 8.81 11.36
CA PHE A 18 12.84 8.31 10.59
C PHE A 18 11.67 7.98 11.52
N ALA A 19 10.48 8.37 11.09
CA ALA A 19 9.22 8.07 11.78
C ALA A 19 8.77 6.62 11.60
N GLY A 20 9.27 5.91 10.58
CA GLY A 20 8.87 4.55 10.26
C GLY A 20 9.58 4.02 9.02
N ILE A 21 9.24 2.80 8.63
CA ILE A 21 9.69 2.14 7.41
C ILE A 21 8.47 1.94 6.52
N HIS A 22 8.54 2.34 5.25
CA HIS A 22 7.51 2.03 4.25
C HIS A 22 8.11 1.12 3.18
N LEU A 23 7.42 0.02 2.86
CA LEU A 23 7.89 -0.98 1.91
C LEU A 23 7.06 -0.96 0.64
N ASP A 24 7.72 -0.70 -0.47
CA ASP A 24 7.18 -0.92 -1.81
C ASP A 24 7.88 -2.17 -2.40
N ILE A 25 7.29 -3.34 -2.17
CA ILE A 25 7.84 -4.63 -2.62
C ILE A 25 6.75 -5.32 -3.44
N GLU A 26 7.04 -5.51 -4.73
CA GLU A 26 6.09 -6.03 -5.71
C GLU A 26 6.57 -7.36 -6.33
N PRO A 27 6.53 -8.51 -5.60
CA PRO A 27 7.07 -9.76 -6.12
C PRO A 27 6.35 -10.28 -7.37
N HIS A 28 5.14 -9.78 -7.64
CA HIS A 28 4.33 -10.16 -8.78
C HIS A 28 4.91 -9.71 -10.12
N VAL A 29 5.82 -8.73 -10.13
CA VAL A 29 6.58 -8.36 -11.34
C VAL A 29 7.69 -9.36 -11.66
N HIS A 30 8.07 -10.21 -10.70
CA HIS A 30 9.13 -11.21 -10.91
C HIS A 30 8.62 -12.37 -11.79
N PRO A 31 9.41 -12.87 -12.75
CA PRO A 31 8.98 -13.98 -13.62
C PRO A 31 8.53 -15.23 -12.86
N GLU A 32 9.15 -15.52 -11.70
CA GLU A 32 8.78 -16.67 -10.86
C GLU A 32 7.38 -16.58 -10.26
N TRP A 33 6.76 -15.40 -10.21
CA TRP A 33 5.36 -15.30 -9.79
C TRP A 33 4.45 -16.14 -10.69
N LYS A 34 4.81 -16.31 -11.97
CA LYS A 34 4.04 -17.10 -12.95
C LYS A 34 4.34 -18.60 -12.89
N THR A 35 5.54 -18.99 -12.47
CA THR A 35 6.00 -20.39 -12.54
C THR A 35 6.05 -21.08 -11.18
N ASN A 36 6.23 -20.33 -10.09
CA ASN A 36 6.35 -20.85 -8.73
C ASN A 36 5.80 -19.86 -7.69
N GLN A 37 4.57 -19.39 -7.90
CA GLN A 37 3.90 -18.40 -7.06
C GLN A 37 3.93 -18.73 -5.56
N ALA A 38 3.73 -20.01 -5.20
CA ALA A 38 3.72 -20.44 -3.81
C ALA A 38 5.08 -20.22 -3.13
N SER A 39 6.19 -20.50 -3.83
CA SER A 39 7.54 -20.21 -3.32
C SER A 39 7.75 -18.70 -3.15
N VAL A 40 7.34 -17.89 -4.13
CA VAL A 40 7.48 -16.43 -4.07
C VAL A 40 6.68 -15.84 -2.90
N ILE A 41 5.44 -16.28 -2.69
CA ILE A 41 4.63 -15.84 -1.54
C ILE A 41 5.31 -16.24 -0.23
N THR A 42 5.80 -17.47 -0.12
CA THR A 42 6.49 -17.96 1.10
C THR A 42 7.74 -17.12 1.41
N GLN A 43 8.56 -16.84 0.39
CA GLN A 43 9.74 -16.00 0.55
C GLN A 43 9.38 -14.56 0.92
N TRP A 44 8.32 -14.01 0.30
CA TRP A 44 7.84 -12.67 0.63
C TRP A 44 7.38 -12.58 2.10
N GLN A 45 6.63 -13.58 2.59
CA GLN A 45 6.26 -13.66 4.01
C GLN A 45 7.50 -13.70 4.92
N GLY A 46 8.52 -14.46 4.54
CA GLY A 46 9.80 -14.50 5.27
C GLY A 46 10.47 -13.13 5.34
N ASN A 47 10.52 -12.40 4.22
CA ASN A 47 11.10 -11.05 4.17
C ASN A 47 10.31 -10.07 5.03
N VAL A 48 8.98 -10.09 4.96
CA VAL A 48 8.10 -9.23 5.76
C VAL A 48 8.29 -9.52 7.25
N GLN A 49 8.29 -10.80 7.65
CA GLN A 49 8.48 -11.18 9.04
C GLN A 49 9.85 -10.70 9.57
N TYR A 50 10.92 -10.89 8.80
CA TYR A 50 12.25 -10.41 9.15
C TYR A 50 12.30 -8.88 9.36
N ILE A 51 11.67 -8.12 8.46
CA ILE A 51 11.64 -6.65 8.54
C ILE A 51 10.83 -6.18 9.75
N VAL A 52 9.62 -6.71 9.94
CA VAL A 52 8.74 -6.35 11.06
C VAL A 52 9.40 -6.66 12.40
N ASP A 53 10.03 -7.83 12.55
CA ASP A 53 10.71 -8.20 13.80
C ASP A 53 11.91 -7.30 14.11
N ARG A 54 12.65 -6.87 13.08
CA ARG A 54 13.76 -5.92 13.23
C ARG A 54 13.26 -4.52 13.56
N ALA A 55 12.23 -4.04 12.87
CA ALA A 55 11.64 -2.71 13.09
C ALA A 55 11.05 -2.57 14.49
N ALA A 56 10.40 -3.63 15.00
CA ALA A 56 9.87 -3.67 16.36
C ALA A 56 10.95 -3.44 17.43
N ARG A 57 12.17 -3.98 17.25
CA ARG A 57 13.29 -3.75 18.17
C ARG A 57 13.76 -2.30 18.19
N MET A 58 13.62 -1.60 17.06
CA MET A 58 13.91 -0.18 16.91
C MET A 58 12.71 0.72 17.29
N LYS A 59 11.56 0.12 17.68
CA LYS A 59 10.28 0.81 17.90
C LYS A 59 9.84 1.64 16.68
N MET A 60 10.10 1.12 15.48
CA MET A 60 9.70 1.76 14.23
C MET A 60 8.44 1.09 13.68
N PRO A 61 7.37 1.85 13.39
CA PRO A 61 6.22 1.31 12.68
C PRO A 61 6.60 0.95 11.24
N VAL A 62 5.94 -0.07 10.70
CA VAL A 62 6.14 -0.54 9.33
C VAL A 62 4.85 -0.43 8.54
N GLY A 63 4.90 0.29 7.42
CA GLY A 63 3.87 0.34 6.39
C GLY A 63 4.30 -0.37 5.10
N ALA A 64 3.34 -0.72 4.25
CA ALA A 64 3.64 -1.28 2.93
C ALA A 64 2.57 -0.97 1.88
N ASP A 65 2.99 -0.89 0.62
CA ASP A 65 2.10 -0.85 -0.54
C ASP A 65 1.59 -2.25 -0.88
N LEU A 66 0.27 -2.37 -1.02
CA LEU A 66 -0.39 -3.63 -1.38
C LEU A 66 -1.26 -3.43 -2.62
N PRO A 67 -1.08 -4.24 -3.68
CA PRO A 67 -2.03 -4.28 -4.78
C PRO A 67 -3.40 -4.71 -4.27
N PHE A 68 -4.47 -4.03 -4.69
CA PHE A 68 -5.83 -4.34 -4.22
C PHE A 68 -6.28 -5.78 -4.53
N TRP A 69 -5.76 -6.38 -5.62
CA TRP A 69 -6.12 -7.74 -6.05
C TRP A 69 -5.43 -8.85 -5.25
N LEU A 70 -4.60 -8.48 -4.26
CA LEU A 70 -3.80 -9.43 -3.50
C LEU A 70 -4.65 -10.36 -2.62
N ASP A 71 -5.89 -9.96 -2.34
CA ASP A 71 -6.96 -10.75 -1.73
C ASP A 71 -7.33 -12.01 -2.54
N GLY A 72 -7.08 -12.01 -3.86
CA GLY A 72 -7.29 -13.16 -4.72
C GLY A 72 -6.29 -14.30 -4.51
N TYR A 73 -5.20 -14.07 -3.77
CA TYR A 73 -4.15 -15.06 -3.52
C TYR A 73 -4.19 -15.60 -2.11
N LYS A 74 -3.91 -16.91 -1.97
CA LYS A 74 -3.86 -17.60 -0.67
C LYS A 74 -2.43 -17.80 -0.21
N ILE A 75 -2.23 -17.75 1.10
CA ILE A 75 -0.99 -18.22 1.72
C ILE A 75 -0.84 -19.74 1.44
N PRO A 76 0.33 -20.21 0.96
CA PRO A 76 0.58 -21.63 0.73
C PRO A 76 0.26 -22.48 1.97
N GLY A 77 -0.61 -23.49 1.82
CA GLY A 77 -1.04 -24.36 2.91
C GLY A 77 -2.06 -23.75 3.88
N SER A 78 -2.66 -22.60 3.55
CA SER A 78 -3.64 -21.90 4.38
C SER A 78 -4.83 -21.40 3.56
N THR A 79 -5.96 -21.16 4.23
CA THR A 79 -7.15 -20.53 3.63
C THR A 79 -7.15 -19.00 3.70
N MET A 80 -6.17 -18.43 4.41
CA MET A 80 -5.99 -16.99 4.58
C MET A 80 -5.50 -16.34 3.28
N ASN A 81 -6.05 -15.16 2.96
CA ASN A 81 -5.58 -14.35 1.86
C ASN A 81 -4.19 -13.77 2.15
N VAL A 82 -3.40 -13.52 1.12
CA VAL A 82 -2.12 -12.83 1.26
C VAL A 82 -2.35 -11.41 1.81
N SER A 83 -3.36 -10.67 1.31
CA SER A 83 -3.70 -9.33 1.83
C SER A 83 -4.01 -9.34 3.33
N SER A 84 -4.88 -10.24 3.79
CA SER A 84 -5.23 -10.41 5.22
C SER A 84 -3.99 -10.73 6.08
N TRP A 85 -3.09 -11.59 5.59
CA TRP A 85 -1.85 -11.88 6.30
C TRP A 85 -0.97 -10.62 6.42
N MET A 86 -0.86 -9.83 5.35
CA MET A 86 -0.08 -8.59 5.33
C MET A 86 -0.66 -7.52 6.28
N ILE A 87 -1.98 -7.29 6.27
CA ILE A 87 -2.65 -6.33 7.17
C ILE A 87 -2.36 -6.68 8.64
N ARG A 88 -2.34 -7.97 8.99
CA ARG A 88 -2.02 -8.41 10.36
C ARG A 88 -0.58 -8.14 10.76
N LYS A 89 0.34 -8.07 9.80
CA LYS A 89 1.78 -7.93 10.05
C LYS A 89 2.25 -6.49 10.09
N PHE A 90 1.72 -5.63 9.22
CA PHE A 90 2.08 -4.23 9.17
C PHE A 90 1.29 -3.38 10.17
N ASP A 91 1.81 -2.20 10.52
CA ASP A 91 1.12 -1.21 11.33
C ASP A 91 0.14 -0.37 10.49
N SER A 92 0.52 -0.15 9.22
CA SER A 92 -0.31 0.51 8.22
C SER A 92 -0.15 -0.17 6.86
N ILE A 93 -1.12 0.02 5.97
CA ILE A 93 -0.99 -0.36 4.57
C ILE A 93 -1.39 0.79 3.66
N THR A 94 -0.88 0.79 2.43
CA THR A 94 -1.33 1.64 1.35
C THR A 94 -1.91 0.74 0.26
N ILE A 95 -3.20 0.85 0.00
CA ILE A 95 -3.85 0.07 -1.05
C ILE A 95 -3.60 0.76 -2.38
N MET A 96 -2.93 0.09 -3.32
CA MET A 96 -2.72 0.58 -4.68
C MET A 96 -4.00 0.48 -5.51
N ALA A 97 -4.99 1.29 -5.17
CA ALA A 97 -6.34 1.32 -5.75
C ALA A 97 -6.36 2.12 -7.07
N TYR A 98 -5.47 1.77 -8.01
CA TYR A 98 -5.26 2.48 -9.27
C TYR A 98 -6.49 2.39 -10.18
N ARG A 99 -7.42 3.30 -9.91
CA ARG A 99 -8.68 3.56 -10.59
C ARG A 99 -8.88 5.07 -10.60
N ASP A 100 -9.62 5.54 -11.58
CA ASP A 100 -9.83 6.96 -11.87
C ASP A 100 -11.24 7.47 -11.50
N THR A 101 -12.13 6.59 -11.02
CA THR A 101 -13.47 6.97 -10.54
C THR A 101 -13.65 6.62 -9.07
N ALA A 102 -14.35 7.48 -8.33
CA ALA A 102 -14.52 7.33 -6.89
C ALA A 102 -15.15 5.98 -6.51
N ALA A 103 -16.16 5.55 -7.26
CA ALA A 103 -16.80 4.25 -7.03
C ALA A 103 -15.82 3.10 -7.26
N ALA A 104 -15.02 3.13 -8.34
CA ALA A 104 -14.05 2.09 -8.62
C ALA A 104 -12.92 2.05 -7.59
N ILE A 105 -12.38 3.21 -7.19
CA ILE A 105 -11.36 3.34 -6.14
C ILE A 105 -11.87 2.76 -4.82
N TYR A 106 -13.04 3.20 -4.37
CA TYR A 106 -13.60 2.74 -3.11
C TYR A 106 -13.90 1.24 -3.13
N ASN A 107 -14.51 0.75 -4.21
CA ASN A 107 -14.91 -0.65 -4.31
C ASN A 107 -13.72 -1.61 -4.22
N VAL A 108 -12.56 -1.27 -4.82
CA VAL A 108 -11.38 -2.13 -4.75
C VAL A 108 -10.63 -2.03 -3.42
N ALA A 109 -10.85 -0.98 -2.63
CA ALA A 109 -10.20 -0.79 -1.33
C ALA A 109 -11.06 -1.23 -0.14
N LYS A 110 -12.35 -1.50 -0.38
CA LYS A 110 -13.37 -1.64 0.66
C LYS A 110 -13.08 -2.80 1.61
N ASP A 111 -12.75 -3.97 1.09
CA ASP A 111 -12.61 -5.18 1.90
C ASP A 111 -11.40 -5.07 2.84
N GLU A 112 -10.28 -4.54 2.34
CA GLU A 112 -9.10 -4.24 3.15
C GLU A 112 -9.36 -3.14 4.19
N LEU A 113 -10.13 -2.10 3.86
CA LEU A 113 -10.54 -1.06 4.83
C LEU A 113 -11.36 -1.66 5.98
N GLU A 114 -12.31 -2.54 5.66
CA GLU A 114 -13.14 -3.24 6.64
C GLU A 114 -12.29 -4.15 7.53
N GLU A 115 -11.43 -4.98 6.96
CA GLU A 115 -10.54 -5.87 7.73
C GLU A 115 -9.56 -5.08 8.60
N ALA A 116 -8.95 -4.02 8.06
CA ALA A 116 -8.04 -3.16 8.83
C ALA A 116 -8.75 -2.48 10.00
N SER A 117 -10.02 -2.07 9.84
CA SER A 117 -10.80 -1.48 10.93
C SER A 117 -10.99 -2.47 12.08
N LEU A 118 -11.30 -3.73 11.77
CA LEU A 118 -11.44 -4.80 12.76
C LEU A 118 -10.12 -5.12 13.48
N LEU A 119 -8.99 -4.94 12.81
CA LEU A 119 -7.65 -5.22 13.34
C LEU A 119 -6.97 -4.01 14.00
N GLY A 120 -7.62 -2.84 13.99
CA GLY A 120 -7.05 -1.59 14.51
C GLY A 120 -5.84 -1.11 13.72
N LYS A 121 -5.83 -1.34 12.41
CA LYS A 121 -4.78 -0.94 11.47
C LYS A 121 -5.21 0.30 10.69
N THR A 122 -4.23 1.02 10.15
CA THR A 122 -4.47 2.22 9.34
C THR A 122 -4.22 1.94 7.87
N VAL A 123 -5.00 2.60 7.01
CA VAL A 123 -5.01 2.39 5.56
C VAL A 123 -5.01 3.75 4.87
N SER A 124 -4.08 3.98 3.97
CA SER A 124 -4.23 5.00 2.93
C SER A 124 -4.61 4.36 1.60
N ILE A 125 -5.34 5.11 0.78
CA ILE A 125 -5.74 4.67 -0.56
C ILE A 125 -4.87 5.38 -1.58
N ALA A 126 -4.11 4.64 -2.38
CA ALA A 126 -3.25 5.19 -3.42
C ALA A 126 -3.96 5.29 -4.78
N VAL A 127 -3.69 6.38 -5.49
CA VAL A 127 -4.10 6.60 -6.89
C VAL A 127 -2.89 6.84 -7.78
N GLU A 128 -3.04 6.54 -9.07
CA GLU A 128 -1.98 6.68 -10.08
C GLU A 128 -2.19 7.94 -10.93
N THR A 129 -1.12 8.64 -11.26
CA THR A 129 -1.13 9.89 -12.03
C THR A 129 -0.20 9.85 -13.24
N LYS A 130 0.69 8.86 -13.31
CA LYS A 130 1.58 8.64 -14.44
C LYS A 130 0.82 7.95 -15.56
N GLN A 131 1.03 8.41 -16.79
CA GLN A 131 0.43 7.80 -17.97
C GLN A 131 0.69 6.29 -18.02
N SER A 132 -0.38 5.49 -18.07
CA SER A 132 -0.32 4.04 -18.28
C SER A 132 -0.74 3.67 -19.71
N LYS A 133 -0.30 2.49 -20.15
CA LYS A 133 -0.77 1.84 -21.39
C LYS A 133 -1.76 0.72 -21.11
N GLU A 134 -2.11 0.50 -19.85
CA GLU A 134 -2.94 -0.62 -19.39
C GLU A 134 -4.44 -0.31 -19.44
N GLY A 135 -4.79 0.97 -19.58
CA GLY A 135 -6.14 1.46 -19.79
C GLY A 135 -6.35 2.83 -19.15
N ASP A 136 -7.27 3.60 -19.73
CA ASP A 136 -7.60 4.96 -19.30
C ASP A 136 -8.14 4.95 -17.84
N PHE A 137 -8.90 3.91 -17.47
CA PHE A 137 -9.48 3.75 -16.13
C PHE A 137 -8.48 3.54 -14.96
N ILE A 138 -7.16 3.56 -15.19
CA ILE A 138 -6.12 3.26 -14.19
C ILE A 138 -5.57 4.53 -13.54
N THR A 139 -5.44 5.62 -14.32
CA THR A 139 -4.63 6.78 -13.96
C THR A 139 -5.43 8.06 -14.14
N PHE A 140 -5.07 9.13 -13.44
CA PHE A 140 -5.68 10.45 -13.64
C PHE A 140 -5.00 11.31 -14.72
N TYR A 141 -4.11 10.70 -15.53
CA TYR A 141 -3.25 11.42 -16.47
C TYR A 141 -4.06 12.22 -17.50
N GLU A 142 -5.09 11.60 -18.06
CA GLU A 142 -5.91 12.13 -19.14
C GLU A 142 -7.08 12.99 -18.65
N GLU A 143 -7.49 12.92 -17.39
CA GLU A 143 -8.53 13.77 -16.80
C GLU A 143 -7.93 15.03 -16.19
N GLY A 144 -6.79 14.92 -15.50
CA GLY A 144 -6.12 16.01 -14.83
C GLY A 144 -6.49 16.19 -13.35
N SER A 145 -5.83 17.16 -12.71
CA SER A 145 -5.84 17.31 -11.25
C SER A 145 -7.20 17.70 -10.69
N ALA A 146 -7.95 18.56 -11.39
CA ALA A 146 -9.27 19.02 -10.93
C ALA A 146 -10.28 17.86 -10.85
N TYR A 147 -10.25 16.95 -11.82
CA TYR A 147 -11.09 15.76 -11.79
C TYR A 147 -10.64 14.79 -10.70
N MET A 148 -9.33 14.54 -10.58
CA MET A 148 -8.77 13.71 -9.51
C MET A 148 -9.23 14.20 -8.12
N GLU A 149 -9.05 15.48 -7.80
CA GLU A 149 -9.48 16.05 -6.53
C GLU A 149 -10.99 15.90 -6.27
N ALA A 150 -11.81 16.02 -7.31
CA ALA A 150 -13.25 15.80 -7.20
C ALA A 150 -13.58 14.34 -6.87
N GLN A 151 -12.89 13.38 -7.49
CA GLN A 151 -13.07 11.95 -7.19
C GLN A 151 -12.58 11.62 -5.77
N LEU A 152 -11.41 12.10 -5.35
CA LEU A 152 -10.87 11.85 -4.02
C LEU A 152 -11.78 12.38 -2.90
N LYS A 153 -12.42 13.55 -3.08
CA LYS A 153 -13.44 14.07 -2.14
C LYS A 153 -14.66 13.16 -2.02
N LEU A 154 -15.03 12.46 -3.09
CA LEU A 154 -16.12 11.47 -3.03
C LEU A 154 -15.65 10.19 -2.35
N VAL A 155 -14.43 9.72 -2.63
CA VAL A 155 -13.83 8.56 -1.95
C VAL A 155 -13.72 8.82 -0.46
N GLU A 156 -13.27 10.00 -0.04
CA GLU A 156 -13.16 10.36 1.38
C GLU A 156 -14.51 10.21 2.11
N LYS A 157 -15.60 10.69 1.50
CA LYS A 157 -16.95 10.52 2.06
C LYS A 157 -17.34 9.06 2.19
N MET A 158 -17.03 8.23 1.20
CA MET A 158 -17.33 6.79 1.22
C MET A 158 -16.46 6.03 2.22
N ALA A 159 -15.16 6.34 2.29
CA ALA A 159 -14.18 5.64 3.09
C ALA A 159 -14.18 6.05 4.57
N SER A 160 -14.63 7.27 4.90
CA SER A 160 -14.69 7.80 6.28
C SER A 160 -15.55 6.98 7.25
N VAL A 161 -16.38 6.06 6.75
CA VAL A 161 -17.14 5.12 7.58
C VAL A 161 -16.24 4.06 8.23
N HIS A 162 -15.04 3.84 7.67
CA HIS A 162 -14.06 2.86 8.14
C HIS A 162 -13.06 3.57 9.05
N SER A 163 -12.94 3.11 10.30
CA SER A 163 -11.99 3.71 11.27
C SER A 163 -10.53 3.52 10.88
N SER A 164 -10.25 2.61 9.94
CA SER A 164 -8.91 2.40 9.37
C SER A 164 -8.50 3.46 8.35
N PHE A 165 -9.44 4.18 7.73
CA PHE A 165 -9.12 5.13 6.67
C PHE A 165 -8.31 6.33 7.21
N ASN A 166 -7.14 6.56 6.62
CA ASN A 166 -6.18 7.58 7.03
C ASN A 166 -5.74 8.49 5.87
N GLY A 167 -6.58 8.63 4.84
CA GLY A 167 -6.34 9.53 3.71
C GLY A 167 -5.79 8.85 2.46
N PHE A 168 -5.09 9.62 1.64
CA PHE A 168 -4.67 9.23 0.30
C PHE A 168 -3.15 9.25 0.13
N SER A 169 -2.66 8.35 -0.72
CA SER A 169 -1.31 8.37 -1.29
C SER A 169 -1.43 8.68 -2.79
N VAL A 170 -0.43 9.33 -3.39
CA VAL A 170 -0.44 9.66 -4.83
C VAL A 170 0.86 9.16 -5.46
N HIS A 171 0.74 8.23 -6.40
CA HIS A 171 1.85 7.76 -7.21
C HIS A 171 1.86 8.53 -8.54
N GLU A 172 2.86 9.31 -8.89
CA GLU A 172 3.95 9.85 -8.06
C GLU A 172 3.97 11.38 -8.08
N TYR A 173 4.75 12.03 -7.20
CA TYR A 173 4.79 13.49 -7.10
C TYR A 173 5.10 14.18 -8.44
N SER A 174 6.05 13.64 -9.20
CA SER A 174 6.48 14.23 -10.48
C SER A 174 5.37 14.22 -11.53
N SER A 175 4.62 13.12 -11.65
CA SER A 175 3.47 13.04 -12.55
C SER A 175 2.30 13.88 -12.03
N TRP A 176 2.03 13.86 -10.73
CA TRP A 176 0.97 14.65 -10.10
C TRP A 176 1.16 16.15 -10.33
N GLU A 177 2.36 16.68 -10.13
CA GLU A 177 2.68 18.11 -10.34
C GLU A 177 2.48 18.55 -11.79
N THR A 178 2.65 17.62 -12.74
CA THR A 178 2.52 17.89 -14.19
C THR A 178 1.15 17.56 -14.77
N LEU A 179 0.20 17.06 -13.96
CA LEU A 179 -1.16 16.86 -14.41
C LEU A 179 -1.73 18.17 -14.97
N LYS A 180 -2.47 18.05 -16.08
CA LYS A 180 -3.21 19.21 -16.60
C LYS A 180 -4.25 19.66 -15.56
N LYS A 181 -4.48 20.96 -15.51
CA LYS A 181 -5.40 21.61 -14.56
C LYS A 181 -6.84 21.54 -15.03
#